data_AF-A0A4U7D4S9-F1
#
_entry.id   AF-A0A4U7D4S9-F1
#
_cell.length_a   1.000
_cell.length_b   1.000
_cell.length_c   1.000
_cell.angle_alpha   90.00
_cell.angle_beta   90.00
_cell.angle_gamma   90.00
#
_symmetry.space_group_name_H-M   'P 1'
#
loop_
_entity.id
_entity.type
_entity.pdbx_description
1 polymer ?
#
loop_
_entity_poly.entity_id
_entity_poly.type
_entity_poly.pdbx_seq_one_letter_code
_entity_poly.pdbx_strand_id
1 'polypeptide(L)'
;ETRLGEGEPGEIERAVLSEAGIEPSDFSLPGEFDSKGTRRAILLRTDLEASFADGDPRFAFALPSGSYATVLLREFTKRGPLDL
;
A
#
# COMPACT_ATOMS: atom_id res chain seq x y z
N GLU A 1 -2.83 -19.03 -3.53
CA GLU A 1 -2.17 -18.78 -4.83
C GLU A 1 -2.54 -17.38 -5.26
N THR A 2 -1.55 -16.57 -5.63
CA THR A 2 -1.76 -15.18 -6.03
C THR A 2 -1.82 -15.10 -7.54
N ARG A 3 -2.98 -14.70 -8.08
CA ARG A 3 -3.14 -14.45 -9.51
C ARG A 3 -2.62 -13.05 -9.83
N LEU A 4 -1.65 -12.96 -10.74
CA LEU A 4 -1.18 -11.69 -11.29
C LEU A 4 -2.24 -11.07 -12.23
N GLY A 5 -2.12 -9.76 -12.43
CA GLY A 5 -2.96 -9.02 -13.37
C GLY A 5 -2.85 -9.53 -14.81
N GLU A 6 -3.87 -9.22 -15.60
CA GLU A 6 -3.87 -9.42 -17.05
C GLU A 6 -3.55 -8.10 -17.76
N GLY A 7 -3.16 -8.16 -19.03
CA GLY A 7 -2.78 -6.98 -19.82
C GLY A 7 -1.64 -6.17 -19.21
N GLU A 8 -1.68 -4.85 -19.40
CA GLU A 8 -0.65 -3.90 -18.95
C GLU A 8 -0.38 -3.96 -17.44
N PRO A 9 -1.38 -3.99 -16.53
CA PRO A 9 -1.11 -4.17 -15.09
C PRO A 9 -0.33 -5.46 -14.78
N GLY A 10 -0.62 -6.55 -15.48
CA GLY A 10 0.10 -7.80 -15.34
C GLY A 10 1.54 -7.75 -15.84
N GLU A 11 1.78 -6.98 -16.91
CA GLU A 11 3.13 -6.73 -17.43
C GLU A 11 3.97 -5.93 -16.43
N ILE A 12 3.39 -4.91 -15.79
CA ILE A 12 4.03 -4.15 -14.71
C ILE A 12 4.37 -5.06 -13.52
N GLU A 13 3.40 -5.87 -13.06
CA GLU A 13 3.61 -6.81 -11.94
C GLU A 13 4.76 -7.79 -12.26
N ARG A 14 4.78 -8.38 -13.46
CA ARG A 14 5.86 -9.30 -13.90
C ARG A 14 7.22 -8.61 -14.02
N ALA A 15 7.26 -7.38 -14.53
CA ALA A 15 8.50 -6.62 -14.67
C ALA A 15 9.15 -6.33 -13.31
N VAL A 16 8.36 -5.88 -12.33
CA VAL A 16 8.84 -5.61 -10.96
C VAL A 16 9.37 -6.88 -10.29
N LEU A 17 8.65 -8.01 -10.41
CA LEU A 17 9.11 -9.30 -9.87
C LEU A 17 10.41 -9.76 -10.51
N SER A 18 10.53 -9.62 -11.85
CA SER A 18 11.75 -9.97 -12.58
C SER A 18 12.93 -9.07 -12.22
N GLU A 19 12.72 -7.76 -12.02
CA GLU A 19 13.76 -6.83 -11.58
C GLU A 19 14.27 -7.18 -10.17
N ALA A 20 13.36 -7.60 -9.28
CA ALA A 20 13.70 -8.06 -7.95
C ALA A 20 14.30 -9.48 -7.91
N GLY A 21 14.24 -10.24 -9.01
CA GLY A 21 14.69 -11.63 -9.08
C GLY A 21 13.85 -12.59 -8.22
N ILE A 22 12.55 -12.34 -8.10
CA ILE A 22 11.62 -13.09 -7.24
C ILE A 22 10.59 -13.85 -8.07
N GLU A 23 10.35 -15.11 -7.73
CA GLU A 23 9.29 -15.94 -8.30
C GLU A 23 8.26 -16.36 -7.23
N PRO A 24 6.99 -16.63 -7.60
CA PRO A 24 5.97 -17.06 -6.63
C PRO A 24 6.35 -18.29 -5.79
N SER A 25 7.15 -19.21 -6.36
CA SER A 25 7.64 -20.40 -5.67
C SER A 25 8.55 -20.09 -4.49
N ASP A 26 9.20 -18.93 -4.45
CA ASP A 26 10.08 -18.51 -3.35
C ASP A 26 9.33 -18.38 -2.02
N PHE A 27 7.99 -18.26 -2.08
CA PHE A 27 7.11 -18.17 -0.90
C PHE A 27 6.49 -19.52 -0.49
N SER A 28 6.81 -20.62 -1.19
CA SER A 28 6.34 -21.98 -0.86
C SER A 28 7.27 -22.62 0.19
N LEU A 29 7.38 -21.99 1.35
CA LEU A 29 8.30 -22.39 2.43
C LEU A 29 7.64 -23.39 3.40
N PRO A 30 8.42 -24.16 4.17
CA PRO A 30 7.85 -25.16 5.09
C PRO A 30 7.02 -24.54 6.23
N GLY A 31 5.89 -25.18 6.54
CA GLY A 31 5.09 -24.88 7.74
C GLY A 31 4.50 -23.47 7.75
N GLU A 32 4.67 -22.76 8.87
CA GLU A 32 4.13 -21.40 9.09
C GLU A 32 4.77 -20.32 8.20
N PHE A 33 5.81 -20.68 7.44
CA PHE A 33 6.47 -19.77 6.51
C PHE A 33 5.89 -19.81 5.09
N ASP A 34 4.97 -20.74 4.80
CA ASP A 34 4.21 -20.76 3.54
C ASP A 34 3.36 -19.49 3.42
N SER A 35 3.43 -18.82 2.27
CA SER A 35 2.59 -17.66 1.98
C SER A 35 1.92 -17.78 0.62
N LYS A 36 0.60 -17.98 0.66
CA LYS A 36 -0.26 -18.02 -0.54
C LYS A 36 -0.41 -16.67 -1.24
N GLY A 37 0.00 -15.59 -0.56
CA GLY A 37 -0.20 -14.19 -0.94
C GLY A 37 -1.67 -13.74 -0.93
N THR A 38 -1.87 -12.44 -1.16
CA THR A 38 -3.20 -11.80 -1.19
C THR A 38 -3.19 -10.63 -2.17
N ARG A 39 -4.38 -10.10 -2.51
CA ARG A 39 -4.53 -8.84 -3.25
C ARG A 39 -4.89 -7.73 -2.29
N ARG A 40 -4.28 -6.56 -2.47
CA ARG A 40 -4.59 -5.35 -1.71
C ARG A 40 -5.03 -4.25 -2.67
N ALA A 41 -6.06 -3.48 -2.28
CA ALA A 41 -6.44 -2.29 -3.04
C ALA A 41 -5.27 -1.31 -3.10
N ILE A 42 -4.92 -0.86 -4.31
CA ILE A 42 -3.81 0.08 -4.54
C ILE A 42 -4.17 1.52 -4.17
N LEU A 43 -5.47 1.84 -4.11
CA LEU A 43 -5.98 3.14 -3.69
C LEU A 43 -6.76 3.00 -2.38
N LEU A 44 -6.51 3.94 -1.47
CA LEU A 44 -7.30 4.18 -0.27
C LEU A 44 -8.16 5.41 -0.50
N ARG A 45 -9.49 5.25 -0.42
CA ARG A 45 -10.46 6.35 -0.48
C ARG A 45 -11.17 6.48 0.85
N THR A 46 -11.37 7.71 1.30
CA THR A 46 -12.12 8.03 2.50
C THR A 46 -12.69 9.44 2.40
N ASP A 47 -13.76 9.70 3.13
CA ASP A 47 -14.24 11.04 3.38
C ASP A 47 -13.25 11.76 4.30
N LEU A 48 -12.85 12.96 3.89
CA LEU A 48 -11.85 13.75 4.59
C LEU A 48 -12.41 15.15 4.86
N GLU A 49 -12.46 15.51 6.13
CA GLU A 49 -12.63 16.88 6.56
C GLU A 49 -11.26 17.46 6.92
N ALA A 50 -10.91 18.59 6.31
CA ALA A 50 -9.69 19.33 6.58
C ALA A 50 -10.04 20.77 6.95
N SER A 51 -9.49 21.26 8.05
CA SER A 51 -9.70 22.61 8.58
C SER A 51 -8.42 23.15 9.22
N PHE A 52 -8.43 24.42 9.61
CA PHE A 52 -7.38 25.01 10.45
C PHE A 52 -7.96 25.35 11.81
N ALA A 53 -7.22 25.06 12.88
CA ALA A 53 -7.54 25.44 14.24
C ALA A 53 -6.27 26.00 14.90
N ASP A 54 -6.34 27.22 15.43
CA ASP A 54 -5.22 27.90 16.11
C ASP A 54 -3.93 27.99 15.28
N GLY A 55 -4.05 28.02 13.95
CA GLY A 55 -2.92 28.07 13.01
C GLY A 55 -2.44 26.69 12.53
N ASP A 56 -2.91 25.61 13.12
CA ASP A 56 -2.52 24.25 12.77
C ASP A 56 -3.58 23.55 11.88
N PRO A 57 -3.15 22.73 10.91
CA PRO A 57 -4.08 21.92 10.12
C PRO A 57 -4.66 20.77 10.95
N ARG A 58 -5.99 20.62 10.90
CA ARG A 58 -6.74 19.55 11.56
C ARG A 58 -7.46 18.70 10.51
N PHE A 59 -7.26 17.39 10.61
CA PHE A 59 -7.86 16.39 9.73
C PHE A 59 -8.78 15.45 10.52
N ALA A 60 -9.96 15.17 9.98
CA ALA A 60 -10.87 14.14 10.49
C ALA A 60 -11.29 13.20 9.35
N PHE A 61 -11.09 11.90 9.58
CA PHE A 61 -11.37 10.85 8.60
C PHE A 61 -11.48 9.49 9.30
N ALA A 62 -12.14 8.53 8.66
CA ALA A 62 -12.19 7.13 9.09
C ALA A 62 -11.47 6.25 8.06
N LEU A 63 -10.76 5.21 8.50
CA LEU A 63 -10.04 4.32 7.59
C LEU A 63 -10.52 2.87 7.70
N PRO A 64 -10.56 2.12 6.60
CA PRO A 64 -10.75 0.67 6.64
C PRO A 64 -9.63 0.00 7.43
N SER A 65 -9.95 -1.11 8.11
CA SER A 65 -8.98 -1.93 8.82
C SER A 65 -7.77 -2.29 7.94
N GLY A 66 -6.57 -2.22 8.51
CA GLY A 66 -5.32 -2.46 7.79
C GLY A 66 -4.86 -1.30 6.89
N SER A 67 -5.44 -0.11 7.03
CA SER A 67 -4.96 1.15 6.45
C SER A 67 -4.24 2.01 7.48
N TYR A 68 -3.34 2.88 7.05
CA TYR A 68 -2.51 3.70 7.92
C TYR A 68 -2.78 5.20 7.68
N ALA A 69 -3.03 5.95 8.75
CA ALA A 69 -3.24 7.40 8.68
C ALA A 69 -2.05 8.15 8.07
N THR A 70 -0.84 7.63 8.28
CA THR A 70 0.39 8.19 7.71
C THR A 70 0.41 8.20 6.19
N VAL A 71 -0.24 7.22 5.52
CA VAL A 71 -0.34 7.20 4.05
C VAL A 71 -1.21 8.34 3.55
N LEU A 72 -2.31 8.65 4.25
CA LEU A 72 -3.15 9.81 3.91
C LEU A 72 -2.40 11.13 4.17
N LEU A 73 -1.80 11.27 5.36
CA LEU A 73 -1.09 12.51 5.73
C LEU A 73 0.15 12.78 4.84
N ARG A 74 0.78 11.73 4.30
CA ARG A 74 1.87 11.86 3.34
C ARG A 74 1.46 12.61 2.08
N GLU A 75 0.20 12.52 1.66
CA GLU A 75 -0.33 13.29 0.53
C GLU A 75 -0.50 14.78 0.83
N PHE A 76 -0.40 15.21 2.09
CA PHE A 76 -0.36 16.62 2.48
C PHE A 76 1.05 17.10 2.74
N THR A 77 1.85 16.32 3.47
CA THR A 77 3.20 16.72 3.85
C THR A 77 4.18 16.64 2.69
N LYS A 78 3.99 15.69 1.76
CA LYS A 78 4.87 15.44 0.60
C LYS A 78 6.35 15.26 0.98
N ARG A 79 6.63 14.78 2.20
CA ARG A 79 7.99 14.47 2.68
C ARG A 79 8.21 12.98 2.88
N GLY A 80 9.47 12.55 2.93
CA GLY A 80 9.82 11.21 3.35
C GLY A 80 9.42 10.98 4.81
N PRO A 81 9.01 9.75 5.18
CA PRO A 81 8.60 9.44 6.55
C PRO A 81 9.76 9.58 7.57
N LEU A 82 11.01 9.64 7.10
CA LEU A 82 12.20 9.84 7.93
C LEU A 82 12.69 11.31 7.91
N ASP A 83 12.09 12.18 7.09
CA ASP A 83 12.48 13.58 6.94
C ASP A 83 11.68 14.46 7.92
N LEU A 84 11.83 14.22 9.23
CA LEU A 84 11.15 14.99 10.29
C LEU A 84 11.75 16.38 10.50
#